data_AF-A0AA90V0P0-F1
#
_entry.id   AF-A0AA90V0P0-F1
#
_cell.length_a   1.000
_cell.length_b   1.000
_cell.length_c   1.000
_cell.angle_alpha   90.00
_cell.angle_beta   90.00
_cell.angle_gamma   90.00
#
_symmetry.space_group_name_H-M   'P 1'
#
loop_
_entity.id
_entity.type
_entity.pdbx_description
1 polymer ?
#
loop_
_entity_poly.entity_id
_entity_poly.type
_entity_poly.pdbx_seq_one_letter_code
_entity_poly.pdbx_strand_id
1 'polypeptide(L)'
;MKFHVEGLVENGEDVPEWLKNGDYEFVYNYLDATTLLKAYSPYVSLVAISRASGINQSLLSHYVNGLKKPREQQRKRIVAGLHKIGSDLQSVMCV
;
A
#
# COMPACT_ATOMS: atom_id res chain seq x y z
N MET A 1 -7.04 14.72 -11.23
CA MET A 1 -8.34 14.48 -10.56
C MET A 1 -8.91 15.76 -9.97
N LYS A 2 -8.21 16.44 -9.06
CA LYS A 2 -8.66 17.71 -8.45
C LYS A 2 -9.11 18.78 -9.47
N PHE A 3 -8.28 19.04 -10.48
CA PHE A 3 -8.61 19.94 -11.61
C PHE A 3 -9.90 19.56 -12.36
N HIS A 4 -10.21 18.27 -12.46
CA HIS A 4 -11.43 17.82 -13.15
C HIS A 4 -12.68 17.99 -12.29
N VAL A 5 -12.57 17.73 -10.98
CA VAL A 5 -13.65 17.97 -10.01
C VAL A 5 -13.98 19.46 -9.91
N GLU A 6 -12.95 20.31 -9.89
CA GLU A 6 -13.11 21.78 -9.88
C GLU A 6 -13.90 22.25 -11.12
N GLY A 7 -13.55 21.77 -12.31
CA GLY A 7 -14.30 22.11 -13.54
C GLY A 7 -15.75 21.62 -13.56
N LEU A 8 -16.05 20.46 -13.00
CA LEU A 8 -17.43 19.95 -12.90
C LEU A 8 -18.30 20.80 -11.96
N VAL A 9 -17.71 21.24 -10.84
CA VAL A 9 -18.38 22.14 -9.89
C VAL A 9 -18.62 23.52 -10.51
N GLU A 10 -17.64 24.06 -11.25
CA GLU A 10 -17.79 25.35 -11.95
C GLU A 10 -18.86 25.31 -13.05
N ASN A 11 -19.03 24.18 -13.72
CA ASN A 11 -20.06 23.99 -14.77
C ASN A 11 -21.47 23.73 -14.21
N GLY A 12 -21.64 23.70 -12.88
CA GLY A 12 -22.93 23.48 -12.23
C GLY A 12 -23.46 22.05 -12.36
N GLU A 13 -22.57 21.07 -12.63
CA GLU A 13 -22.95 19.67 -12.68
C GLU A 13 -23.19 19.10 -11.27
N ASP A 14 -24.09 18.11 -11.19
CA ASP A 14 -24.42 17.44 -9.93
C ASP A 14 -23.31 16.45 -9.54
N VAL A 15 -22.28 16.98 -8.87
CA VAL A 15 -21.16 16.19 -8.35
C VAL A 15 -21.53 15.64 -6.97
N PRO A 16 -21.28 14.35 -6.66
CA PRO A 16 -21.46 13.81 -5.32
C PRO A 16 -20.58 14.48 -4.27
N GLU A 17 -21.11 14.70 -3.06
CA GLU A 17 -20.43 15.45 -2.00
C GLU A 17 -19.10 14.82 -1.56
N TRP A 18 -19.03 13.48 -1.50
CA TRP A 18 -17.80 12.75 -1.17
C TRP A 18 -16.65 13.03 -2.15
N LEU A 19 -16.97 13.32 -3.41
CA LEU A 19 -15.97 13.62 -4.43
C LEU A 19 -15.51 15.08 -4.35
N LYS A 20 -16.40 16.01 -3.99
CA LYS A 20 -16.06 17.43 -3.77
C LYS A 20 -15.16 17.63 -2.55
N ASN A 21 -15.49 16.95 -1.46
CA ASN A 21 -14.80 17.09 -0.18
C ASN A 21 -13.45 16.37 -0.15
N GLY A 22 -13.17 15.52 -1.14
CA GLY A 22 -11.99 14.67 -1.12
C GLY A 22 -12.11 13.49 -0.15
N ASP A 23 -13.34 13.09 0.21
CA ASP A 23 -13.66 12.00 1.14
C ASP A 23 -13.48 10.63 0.46
N TYR A 24 -12.31 10.39 -0.11
CA TYR A 24 -11.96 9.15 -0.77
C TYR A 24 -10.48 8.81 -0.56
N GLU A 25 -10.17 7.52 -0.51
CA GLU A 25 -8.80 7.02 -0.42
C GLU A 25 -8.43 6.27 -1.70
N PHE A 26 -7.23 6.54 -2.21
CA PHE A 26 -6.68 5.73 -3.30
C PHE A 26 -6.18 4.40 -2.76
N VAL A 27 -6.88 3.33 -3.11
CA VAL A 27 -6.47 1.96 -2.79
C VAL A 27 -5.78 1.35 -4.01
N TYR A 28 -4.47 1.12 -3.91
CA TYR A 28 -3.72 0.38 -4.91
C TYR A 28 -3.85 -1.13 -4.64
N ASN A 29 -4.71 -1.79 -5.42
CA ASN A 29 -4.91 -3.24 -5.32
C ASN A 29 -3.93 -3.97 -6.22
N TYR A 30 -2.95 -4.64 -5.61
CA TYR A 30 -2.06 -5.55 -6.33
C TYR A 30 -2.73 -6.92 -6.49
N LEU A 31 -2.71 -7.46 -7.72
CA LEU A 31 -3.26 -8.78 -8.04
C LEU A 31 -2.60 -9.92 -7.25
N ASP A 32 -1.31 -9.78 -6.93
CA ASP A 32 -0.58 -10.73 -6.12
C ASP A 32 0.48 -10.09 -5.21
N ALA A 33 0.91 -10.86 -4.21
CA ALA A 33 1.92 -10.42 -3.26
C ALA A 33 3.31 -10.25 -3.90
N THR A 34 3.58 -10.93 -5.02
CA THR A 34 4.86 -10.83 -5.73
C THR A 34 5.03 -9.43 -6.29
N THR A 35 3.99 -8.94 -6.96
CA THR A 35 3.93 -7.61 -7.57
C THR A 35 3.98 -6.54 -6.49
N LEU A 36 3.23 -6.73 -5.39
CA LEU A 36 3.29 -5.85 -4.22
C LEU A 36 4.73 -5.75 -3.68
N LEU A 37 5.36 -6.89 -3.35
CA LEU A 37 6.69 -6.90 -2.75
C LEU A 37 7.76 -6.30 -3.69
N LYS A 38 7.65 -6.53 -5.01
CA LYS A 38 8.54 -5.92 -6.01
C LYS A 38 8.34 -4.43 -6.15
N ALA A 39 7.09 -3.95 -6.13
CA ALA A 39 6.80 -2.52 -6.21
C ALA A 39 7.43 -1.74 -5.05
N TYR A 40 7.51 -2.36 -3.87
CA TYR A 40 8.06 -1.73 -2.67
C TYR A 40 9.53 -2.06 -2.36
N SER A 41 10.18 -2.95 -3.11
CA SER A 41 11.57 -3.33 -2.86
C SER A 41 12.59 -2.18 -2.91
N PRO A 42 12.40 -1.10 -3.69
CA PRO A 42 13.30 0.06 -3.65
C PRO A 42 13.22 0.85 -2.34
N TYR A 43 12.11 0.74 -1.60
CA TYR A 43 11.82 1.55 -0.41
C TYR A 43 11.96 0.75 0.88
N VAL A 44 11.62 -0.54 0.84
CA VAL A 44 11.56 -1.40 2.03
C VAL A 44 12.24 -2.74 1.73
N SER A 45 13.28 -3.07 2.49
CA SER A 45 13.99 -4.34 2.35
C SER A 45 13.13 -5.52 2.83
N LEU A 46 13.37 -6.72 2.29
CA LEU A 46 12.70 -7.93 2.77
C LEU A 46 12.98 -8.24 4.24
N VAL A 47 14.15 -7.83 4.76
CA VAL A 47 14.48 -7.92 6.18
C VAL A 47 13.52 -7.06 7.01
N ALA A 48 13.28 -5.81 6.58
CA ALA A 48 12.36 -4.91 7.27
C ALA A 48 10.92 -5.44 7.25
N ILE A 49 10.44 -5.93 6.09
CA ILE A 49 9.12 -6.56 5.97
C ILE A 49 9.02 -7.79 6.86
N SER A 50 10.06 -8.62 6.91
CA SER A 50 10.13 -9.81 7.78
C SER A 50 9.94 -9.44 9.24
N ARG A 51 10.68 -8.43 9.73
CA ARG A 51 10.58 -7.92 11.11
C ARG A 51 9.19 -7.36 11.41
N ALA A 52 8.63 -6.55 10.52
CA ALA A 52 7.35 -5.89 10.74
C ALA A 52 6.14 -6.85 10.65
N SER A 53 6.17 -7.80 9.71
CA SER A 53 5.08 -8.77 9.49
C SER A 53 5.19 -10.05 10.32
N GLY A 54 6.38 -10.33 10.87
CA GLY A 54 6.74 -11.60 11.52
C GLY A 54 6.83 -12.79 10.55
N ILE A 55 6.85 -12.55 9.24
CA ILE A 55 6.99 -13.61 8.24
C ILE A 55 8.47 -13.92 8.07
N ASN A 56 8.82 -15.20 7.97
CA ASN A 56 10.21 -15.60 7.73
C ASN A 56 10.76 -14.97 6.43
N GLN A 57 11.95 -14.37 6.49
CA GLN A 57 12.57 -13.69 5.36
C GLN A 57 12.80 -14.61 4.14
N SER A 58 13.19 -15.86 4.35
CA SER A 58 13.34 -16.85 3.27
C SER A 58 12.00 -17.12 2.59
N LEU A 59 10.91 -17.21 3.36
CA LEU A 59 9.56 -17.34 2.82
C LEU A 59 9.14 -16.11 1.99
N LEU A 60 9.44 -14.90 2.45
CA LEU A 60 9.22 -13.68 1.68
C LEU A 60 10.05 -13.67 0.38
N SER A 61 11.30 -14.13 0.43
CA SER A 61 12.15 -14.28 -0.77
C SER A 61 11.53 -15.25 -1.78
N HIS A 62 10.98 -16.37 -1.33
CA HIS A 62 10.23 -17.28 -2.21
C HIS A 62 9.02 -16.62 -2.87
N TYR A 63 8.34 -15.71 -2.16
CA TYR A 63 7.22 -14.95 -2.74
C TYR A 63 7.69 -13.96 -3.80
N VAL A 64 8.75 -13.17 -3.52
CA VAL A 64 9.31 -12.21 -4.49
C VAL A 64 9.76 -12.90 -5.78
N ASN A 65 10.35 -14.07 -5.66
CA ASN A 65 10.82 -14.85 -6.80
C ASN A 65 9.71 -15.64 -7.49
N GLY A 66 8.46 -15.57 -7.01
CA GLY A 66 7.32 -16.30 -7.57
C GLY A 66 7.35 -17.82 -7.32
N LEU A 67 8.28 -18.30 -6.49
CA LEU A 67 8.46 -19.73 -6.17
C LEU A 67 7.31 -20.28 -5.31
N LYS A 68 6.65 -19.41 -4.53
CA LYS A 68 5.47 -19.76 -3.72
C LYS A 68 4.41 -18.69 -3.84
N LYS A 69 3.13 -19.09 -3.72
CA LYS A 69 1.99 -18.16 -3.61
C LYS A 69 1.53 -18.06 -2.15
N PRO A 70 1.52 -16.87 -1.53
CA PRO A 70 1.04 -16.71 -0.17
C PRO A 70 -0.47 -16.92 -0.09
N ARG A 71 -0.91 -17.66 0.94
CA ARG A 71 -2.32 -17.75 1.35
C ARG A 71 -2.82 -16.39 1.83
N GLU A 72 -4.14 -16.22 1.89
CA GLU A 72 -4.77 -14.95 2.26
C GLU A 72 -4.26 -14.38 3.58
N GLN A 73 -4.12 -15.22 4.62
CA GLN A 73 -3.58 -14.79 5.91
C GLN A 73 -2.15 -14.22 5.80
N GLN A 74 -1.31 -14.82 4.96
CA GLN A 74 0.05 -14.32 4.72
C GLN A 74 0.04 -13.01 3.94
N ARG A 75 -0.86 -12.85 2.96
CA ARG A 75 -1.04 -11.57 2.25
C ARG A 75 -1.44 -10.45 3.21
N LYS A 76 -2.41 -10.71 4.10
CA LYS A 76 -2.83 -9.75 5.13
C LYS A 76 -1.66 -9.34 6.04
N ARG A 77 -0.82 -10.30 6.43
CA ARG A 77 0.38 -10.03 7.25
C ARG A 77 1.43 -9.20 6.51
N ILE A 78 1.65 -9.44 5.21
CA ILE A 78 2.56 -8.62 4.39
C ILE A 78 2.08 -7.17 4.36
N VAL A 79 0.78 -6.96 4.04
CA VAL A 79 0.18 -5.61 4.00
C VAL A 79 0.25 -4.92 5.36
N ALA A 80 -0.11 -5.63 6.44
CA ALA A 80 0.00 -5.09 7.80
C ALA A 80 1.43 -4.70 8.17
N GLY A 81 2.43 -5.49 7.75
CA GLY A 81 3.84 -5.17 7.94
C GLY A 81 4.25 -3.90 7.20
N LEU A 82 3.80 -3.71 5.95
CA LEU A 82 4.07 -2.49 5.18
C LEU A 82 3.39 -1.26 5.79
N HIS A 83 2.12 -1.36 6.21
CA HIS A 83 1.42 -0.26 6.89
C HIS A 83 2.10 0.12 8.20
N LYS A 84 2.58 -0.86 8.97
CA LYS A 84 3.35 -0.61 10.19
C LYS A 84 4.61 0.19 9.89
N ILE A 85 5.41 -0.24 8.90
CA ILE A 85 6.62 0.48 8.48
C ILE A 85 6.28 1.91 8.04
N GLY A 86 5.20 2.09 7.26
CA GLY A 86 4.74 3.42 6.85
C GLY A 86 4.38 4.32 8.03
N SER A 87 3.65 3.78 9.02
CA SER A 87 3.27 4.50 10.23
C SER A 87 4.50 4.89 11.06
N ASP A 88 5.44 3.94 11.24
CA ASP A 88 6.70 4.17 11.95
C ASP A 88 7.49 5.31 11.27
N LEU A 89 7.59 5.30 9.93
CA LEU A 89 8.28 6.35 9.16
C LEU A 89 7.61 7.72 9.28
N GLN A 90 6.27 7.79 9.28
CA GLN A 90 5.53 9.04 9.45
C GLN A 90 5.71 9.67 10.83
N SER A 91 6.02 8.85 11.84
CA SER A 91 6.22 9.31 13.22
C SER A 91 7.63 9.86 13.49
N VAL A 92 8.56 9.74 12.55
CA VAL A 92 9.94 10.18 12.74
C VAL A 92 10.01 11.70 12.81
N MET A 93 10.56 12.21 13.91
CA MET A 93 10.94 13.61 14.06
C MET A 93 12.43 13.67 14.39
N CYS A 94 13.15 14.58 13.73
CA CYS A 94 14.52 14.93 14.07
C CYS A 94 14.48 16.36 14.64
N VAL A 95 14.90 16.52 15.89
CA VAL A 95 14.95 17.83 16.59
C VAL A 95 16.38 18.29 16.78
#